data_AF-A0A434CIN1-F1
#
_entry.id   AF-A0A434CIN1-F1
#
_cell.length_a   1.000
_cell.length_b   1.000
_cell.length_c   1.000
_cell.angle_alpha   90.00
_cell.angle_beta   90.00
_cell.angle_gamma   90.00
#
_symmetry.space_group_name_H-M   'P 1'
#
loop_
_entity.id
_entity.type
_entity.pdbx_description
1 polymer ?
#
loop_
_entity_poly.entity_id
_entity_poly.type
_entity_poly.pdbx_seq_one_letter_code
_entity_poly.pdbx_strand_id
1 'polypeptide(L)' 'MKKVRKAVIPVAGLGTRFLPATKSMPKEMLPVVDRPVVQYA' A
#
# COMPACT_ATOMS: atom_id res chain seq x y z
N MET A 1 6.35 17.93 -24.65
CA MET A 1 6.68 17.09 -23.46
C MET A 1 6.32 15.64 -23.74
N LYS A 2 7.19 14.67 -23.42
CA LYS A 2 6.82 13.25 -23.42
C LYS A 2 5.91 12.96 -22.23
N LYS A 3 4.81 12.23 -22.43
CA LYS A 3 3.89 11.83 -21.35
C LYS A 3 4.61 10.89 -20.37
N VAL A 4 4.49 11.15 -19.07
CA VAL A 4 4.95 10.22 -18.03
C VAL A 4 4.01 9.02 -18.00
N ARG A 5 4.55 7.80 -18.08
CA ARG A 5 3.78 6.54 -18.13
C ARG A 5 4.10 5.56 -17.00
N LYS A 6 5.04 5.92 -16.12
CA LYS A 6 5.53 5.06 -15.04
C LYS A 6 5.52 5.86 -13.75
N ALA A 7 5.04 5.23 -12.68
CA ALA A 7 5.08 5.74 -11.33
C ALA A 7 5.83 4.74 -10.45
N VAL A 8 6.43 5.24 -9.36
CA VAL A 8 7.10 4.42 -8.35
C VAL A 8 6.37 4.64 -7.04
N ILE A 9 5.86 3.56 -6.45
CA ILE A 9 5.18 3.57 -5.14
C ILE A 9 6.05 2.75 -4.17
N PRO A 10 6.64 3.38 -3.15
CA PRO A 10 7.48 2.66 -2.18
C PRO A 10 6.63 1.88 -1.18
N VAL A 11 6.70 0.54 -1.23
CA VAL A 11 5.87 -0.39 -0.42
C VAL A 11 6.66 -1.34 0.48
N ALA A 12 7.93 -1.02 0.79
CA ALA A 12 8.83 -1.93 1.52
C ALA A 12 8.75 -1.84 3.06
N GLY A 13 7.91 -0.97 3.62
CA GLY A 13 7.90 -0.69 5.07
C GLY A 13 6.87 -1.54 5.83
N LEU A 14 7.29 -2.20 6.93
CA LEU A 14 6.50 -3.19 7.68
C LEU A 14 5.24 -2.69 8.41
N GLY A 15 5.04 -1.38 8.56
CA GLY A 15 3.82 -0.84 9.16
C GLY A 15 3.61 -1.24 10.64
N THR A 16 4.62 -1.09 11.49
CA THR A 16 4.64 -1.54 12.90
C THR A 16 3.53 -0.97 13.79
N ARG A 17 2.97 0.20 13.43
CA ARG A 17 1.83 0.82 14.13
C ARG A 17 0.49 0.09 13.93
N PHE A 18 0.43 -0.81 12.95
CA PHE A 18 -0.75 -1.61 12.62
C PHE A 18 -0.56 -3.08 13.01
N LEU A 19 0.41 -3.38 13.87
CA LEU A 19 0.51 -4.71 14.46
C LEU A 19 -0.72 -4.98 15.36
N PRO A 20 -1.22 -6.23 15.38
CA PRO A 20 -0.67 -7.41 14.72
C PRO A 20 -1.11 -7.59 13.26
N ALA A 21 -2.03 -6.77 12.74
CA ALA A 21 -2.59 -6.94 11.40
C ALA A 21 -1.52 -6.92 10.28
N THR A 22 -0.46 -6.12 10.45
CA THR A 22 0.65 -6.05 9.50
C THR A 22 1.76 -7.08 9.71
N LYS A 23 1.61 -8.01 10.66
CA LYS A 23 2.60 -9.06 10.90
C LYS A 23 2.66 -10.09 9.77
N SER A 24 1.51 -10.42 9.19
CA SER A 24 1.37 -11.43 8.13
C SER A 24 0.85 -10.87 6.80
N MET A 25 0.39 -9.61 6.79
CA MET A 25 -0.13 -8.94 5.60
C MET A 25 0.54 -7.57 5.42
N PRO A 26 0.94 -7.16 4.20
CA PRO A 26 1.45 -5.81 3.96
C PRO A 26 0.43 -4.73 4.32
N LYS A 27 0.91 -3.56 4.79
CA LYS A 27 0.03 -2.45 5.18
C LYS A 27 -0.78 -1.89 4.01
N GLU A 28 -0.25 -1.97 2.79
CA GLU A 28 -0.88 -1.49 1.56
C GLU A 28 -2.07 -2.37 1.12
N MET A 29 -2.14 -3.59 1.64
CA MET A 29 -3.24 -4.53 1.40
C MET A 29 -4.35 -4.44 2.45
N LEU A 30 -4.19 -3.62 3.50
CA LEU A 30 -5.27 -3.39 4.46
C LEU A 30 -6.48 -2.76 3.75
N PRO A 31 -7.70 -3.25 4.01
CA PRO A 31 -8.89 -2.70 3.36
C PRO A 31 -9.30 -1.36 3.97
N VAL A 32 -9.66 -0.41 3.10
CA VAL A 32 -10.52 0.73 3.43
C VAL A 32 -11.91 0.37 2.95
N VAL A 33 -12.81 0.09 3.89
CA VAL A 33 -14.15 -0.45 3.65
C VAL A 33 -14.08 -1.82 2.96
N ASP A 34 -14.04 -1.85 1.63
CA ASP A 34 -14.13 -3.03 0.78
C ASP A 34 -12.92 -3.23 -0.14
N ARG A 35 -11.98 -2.26 -0.19
CA ARG A 35 -10.84 -2.27 -1.12
C ARG A 35 -9.50 -2.02 -0.44
N PRO A 36 -8.42 -2.69 -0.88
CA PRO A 36 -7.09 -2.46 -0.32
C PRO A 36 -6.59 -1.03 -0.62
N VAL A 37 -5.85 -0.44 0.32
CA VAL A 37 -5.29 0.92 0.22
C VAL A 37 -4.53 1.15 -1.09
N VAL A 38 -3.81 0.15 -1.61
CA VAL A 38 -3.02 0.27 -2.85
C VAL A 38 -3.87 0.64 -4.09
N GLN A 39 -5.17 0.35 -4.11
CA GLN A 39 -6.04 0.69 -5.24
C GLN A 39 -6.40 2.18 -5.34
N TYR A 40 -6.11 2.94 -4.28
CA TYR A 40 -6.34 4.39 -4.26
C TYR A 40 -5.10 5.19 -4.68
N ALA A 41 -3.95 4.52 -4.83
CA ALA A 41 -2.64 5.12 -5.12
C ALA A 41 -2.23 4.99 -6.60
#